data_AF-A0A7I0J4U6-F1
#
_entry.id   AF-A0A7I0J4U6-F1
#
_cell.length_a   1.000
_cell.length_b   1.000
_cell.length_c   1.000
_cell.angle_alpha   90.00
_cell.angle_beta   90.00
_cell.angle_gamma   90.00
#
_symmetry.space_group_name_H-M   'P 1'
#
loop_
_entity.id
_entity.type
_entity.pdbx_description
1 polymer ?
#
loop_
_entity_poly.entity_id
_entity_poly.type
_entity_poly.pdbx_seq_one_letter_code
_entity_poly.pdbx_strand_id
1 'polypeptide(L)'
;LFTKTGAGMLTLLGNNSYTGGTRILGGILEAEGGNAIGDQSAVIAQAGVFRVLGDETIGTLSGDAGTVELVGDLTTSTNFANTTALFYGGITGTGGFVKNG
;
A
#
# COMPACT_ATOMS: atom_id res chain seq x y z
N LEU A 1 -10.24 5.44 7.87
CA LEU A 1 -9.12 4.48 7.97
C LEU A 1 -9.64 3.10 7.66
N PHE A 2 -9.15 2.48 6.59
CA PHE A 2 -9.43 1.09 6.27
C PHE A 2 -8.39 0.18 6.94
N THR A 3 -8.82 -0.91 7.59
CA THR A 3 -7.90 -1.83 8.29
C THR A 3 -8.11 -3.27 7.83
N LYS A 4 -7.07 -3.87 7.24
CA LYS A 4 -7.04 -5.29 6.90
C LYS A 4 -6.48 -6.10 8.08
N THR A 5 -7.29 -7.05 8.57
CA THR A 5 -6.93 -8.00 9.62
C THR A 5 -7.20 -9.44 9.17
N GLY A 6 -6.82 -10.41 9.99
CA GLY A 6 -7.01 -11.84 9.73
C GLY A 6 -6.07 -12.39 8.65
N ALA A 7 -5.92 -13.70 8.61
CA ALA A 7 -4.97 -14.39 7.71
C ALA A 7 -5.44 -14.45 6.25
N GLY A 8 -6.71 -14.17 5.97
CA GLY A 8 -7.28 -14.26 4.63
C GLY A 8 -6.76 -13.19 3.66
N MET A 9 -7.13 -13.36 2.39
CA MET A 9 -6.87 -12.42 1.32
C MET A 9 -8.09 -11.53 1.11
N LEU A 10 -7.86 -10.24 0.84
CA LEU A 10 -8.88 -9.30 0.41
C LEU A 10 -8.36 -8.51 -0.78
N THR A 11 -9.15 -8.45 -1.83
CA THR A 11 -8.84 -7.67 -3.04
C THR A 11 -9.69 -6.41 -3.06
N LEU A 12 -9.04 -5.26 -3.19
CA LEU A 12 -9.65 -3.97 -3.47
C LEU A 12 -9.57 -3.73 -4.97
N LEU A 13 -10.74 -3.64 -5.61
CA LEU A 13 -10.90 -3.49 -7.05
C LEU A 13 -11.35 -2.06 -7.37
N GLY A 14 -10.65 -1.39 -8.28
CA GLY A 14 -11.05 -0.07 -8.80
C GLY A 14 -11.19 1.00 -7.71
N ASN A 15 -11.96 2.06 -7.96
CA ASN A 15 -12.08 3.19 -7.02
C ASN A 15 -12.88 2.83 -5.76
N ASN A 16 -12.21 2.73 -4.61
CA ASN A 16 -12.86 2.48 -3.32
C ASN A 16 -13.21 3.78 -2.59
N SER A 17 -14.44 3.88 -2.07
CA SER A 17 -14.94 5.11 -1.44
C SER A 17 -14.60 5.28 0.05
N TYR A 18 -13.73 4.43 0.62
CA TYR A 18 -13.33 4.60 2.01
C TYR A 18 -12.42 5.81 2.15
N THR A 19 -12.53 6.50 3.28
CA THR A 19 -11.76 7.72 3.54
C THR A 19 -10.62 7.48 4.52
N GLY A 20 -9.54 8.23 4.37
CA GLY A 20 -8.32 8.13 5.15
C GLY A 20 -7.39 7.00 4.68
N GLY A 21 -6.36 6.69 5.49
CA GLY A 21 -5.34 5.71 5.13
C GLY A 21 -5.80 4.25 5.16
N THR A 22 -4.87 3.37 4.80
CA THR A 22 -4.96 1.92 4.76
C THR A 22 -3.95 1.31 5.73
N ARG A 23 -4.40 0.42 6.62
CA ARG A 23 -3.54 -0.25 7.62
C ARG A 23 -3.65 -1.77 7.47
N ILE A 24 -2.53 -2.45 7.38
CA ILE A 24 -2.46 -3.89 7.09
C ILE A 24 -1.79 -4.59 8.26
N LEU A 25 -2.60 -5.33 9.02
CA LEU A 25 -2.20 -6.01 10.26
C LEU A 25 -2.05 -7.53 10.09
N GLY A 26 -2.48 -8.08 8.96
CA GLY A 26 -2.33 -9.50 8.69
C GLY A 26 -2.99 -9.93 7.38
N GLY A 27 -2.60 -11.12 6.94
CA GLY A 27 -3.03 -11.69 5.66
C GLY A 27 -2.52 -10.87 4.48
N ILE A 28 -3.32 -10.85 3.40
CA ILE A 28 -2.94 -10.22 2.14
C ILE A 28 -4.02 -9.18 1.77
N LEU A 29 -3.60 -7.96 1.47
CA LEU A 29 -4.41 -6.94 0.82
C LEU A 29 -3.91 -6.76 -0.60
N GLU A 30 -4.74 -7.08 -1.58
CA GLU A 30 -4.46 -6.87 -3.00
C GLU A 30 -5.06 -5.55 -3.47
N ALA A 31 -4.27 -4.75 -4.17
CA ALA A 31 -4.70 -3.57 -4.91
C ALA A 31 -4.65 -3.86 -6.41
N GLU A 32 -5.79 -3.70 -7.09
CA GLU A 32 -5.93 -3.94 -8.52
C GLU A 32 -6.80 -2.84 -9.16
N GLY A 33 -6.37 -2.37 -10.33
CA GLY A 33 -7.08 -1.34 -11.11
C GLY A 33 -6.47 0.07 -11.04
N GLY A 34 -5.40 0.25 -10.28
CA GLY A 34 -4.57 1.46 -10.22
C GLY A 34 -5.20 2.71 -9.61
N ASN A 35 -6.32 2.50 -8.92
CA ASN A 35 -6.97 3.47 -8.06
C ASN A 35 -7.67 2.74 -6.89
N ALA A 36 -7.16 1.55 -6.53
CA ALA A 36 -7.70 0.75 -5.43
C ALA A 36 -7.47 1.43 -4.09
N ILE A 37 -6.32 2.09 -3.97
CA ILE A 37 -5.96 2.96 -2.87
C ILE A 37 -5.92 4.40 -3.41
N GLY A 38 -6.42 5.37 -2.65
CA GLY A 38 -6.32 6.77 -3.08
C GLY A 38 -4.86 7.25 -3.21
N ASP A 39 -4.57 8.02 -4.26
CA ASP A 39 -3.23 8.58 -4.58
C ASP A 39 -2.59 9.40 -3.45
N GLN A 40 -3.43 9.90 -2.54
CA GLN A 40 -3.03 10.66 -1.36
C GLN A 40 -3.39 9.90 -0.07
N SER A 41 -3.44 8.57 -0.10
CA SER A 41 -3.68 7.77 1.09
C SER A 41 -2.37 7.21 1.64
N ALA A 42 -2.23 7.26 2.96
CA ALA A 42 -1.14 6.59 3.66
C ALA A 42 -1.41 5.07 3.72
N VAL A 43 -0.43 4.25 3.35
CA VAL A 43 -0.43 2.80 3.55
C VAL A 43 0.53 2.45 4.68
N ILE A 44 0.01 1.75 5.70
CA ILE A 44 0.74 1.31 6.88
C ILE A 44 0.77 -0.22 6.89
N ALA A 45 1.84 -0.83 6.37
CA ALA A 45 2.01 -2.28 6.28
C ALA A 45 2.80 -2.81 7.49
N GLN A 46 2.10 -3.28 8.52
CA GLN A 46 2.74 -3.64 9.80
C GLN A 46 3.17 -5.10 9.92
N ALA A 47 2.33 -6.05 9.49
CA ALA A 47 2.62 -7.48 9.64
C ALA A 47 2.04 -8.36 8.51
N GLY A 48 1.27 -7.77 7.59
CA GLY A 48 0.70 -8.47 6.43
C GLY A 48 1.38 -8.09 5.12
N VAL A 49 0.82 -8.59 4.02
CA VAL A 49 1.29 -8.33 2.67
C VAL A 49 0.38 -7.30 2.01
N PHE A 50 0.98 -6.22 1.50
CA PHE A 50 0.36 -5.35 0.51
C PHE A 50 0.80 -5.81 -0.87
N ARG A 51 -0.11 -6.35 -1.67
CA ARG A 51 0.19 -6.84 -3.01
C ARG A 51 -0.39 -5.89 -4.06
N VAL A 52 0.46 -5.39 -4.93
CA VAL A 52 0.11 -4.45 -6.00
C VAL A 52 0.06 -5.22 -7.30
N LEU A 53 -1.15 -5.53 -7.78
CA LEU A 53 -1.36 -6.38 -8.96
C LEU A 53 -1.27 -5.59 -10.29
N GLY A 54 -1.67 -4.32 -10.27
CA GLY A 54 -1.47 -3.36 -11.34
C GLY A 54 -0.96 -2.04 -10.78
N ASP A 55 -0.43 -1.17 -11.65
CA ASP A 55 0.23 0.07 -11.25
C ASP A 55 -0.65 0.88 -10.28
N GLU A 56 -0.13 1.26 -9.13
CA GLU A 56 -0.87 1.94 -8.06
C GLU A 56 -0.11 3.17 -7.58
N THR A 57 -0.85 4.23 -7.25
CA THR A 57 -0.29 5.43 -6.63
C THR A 57 -0.81 5.57 -5.22
N ILE A 58 0.09 5.83 -4.27
CA ILE A 58 -0.27 6.12 -2.88
C ILE A 58 0.45 7.38 -2.40
N GLY A 59 -0.04 7.93 -1.30
CA GLY A 59 0.65 9.03 -0.63
C GLY A 59 1.95 8.52 -0.03
N THR A 60 1.85 7.79 1.08
CA THR A 60 3.02 7.34 1.83
C THR A 60 2.98 5.85 2.08
N LEU A 61 4.16 5.22 2.14
CA LEU A 61 4.34 3.86 2.61
C LEU A 61 5.11 3.90 3.94
N SER A 62 4.58 3.22 4.95
CA SER A 62 5.21 3.07 6.26
C SER A 62 4.91 1.70 6.87
N GLY A 63 5.68 1.28 7.86
CA GLY A 63 5.50 -0.02 8.49
C GLY A 63 6.75 -0.58 9.15
N ASP A 64 6.56 -1.51 10.08
CA ASP A 64 7.58 -2.12 10.93
C ASP A 64 7.98 -3.54 10.49
N ALA A 65 7.05 -4.35 9.99
CA ALA A 65 7.36 -5.73 9.56
C ALA A 65 6.50 -6.26 8.38
N GLY A 66 5.73 -5.41 7.71
CA GLY A 66 4.93 -5.82 6.55
C GLY A 66 5.78 -6.18 5.33
N THR A 67 5.15 -6.77 4.31
CA THR A 67 5.78 -6.99 2.99
C THR A 67 4.98 -6.24 1.94
N VAL A 68 5.66 -5.64 0.97
CA VAL A 68 5.07 -5.13 -0.26
C VAL A 68 5.49 -6.04 -1.41
N GLU A 69 4.51 -6.65 -2.08
CA GLU A 69 4.72 -7.52 -3.22
C GLU A 69 4.24 -6.81 -4.49
N LEU A 70 5.18 -6.48 -5.37
CA LEU A 70 4.93 -5.68 -6.58
C LEU A 70 4.86 -6.58 -7.81
N VAL A 71 3.66 -6.75 -8.36
CA VAL A 71 3.48 -7.28 -9.71
C VAL A 71 3.43 -6.12 -10.71
N GLY A 72 2.63 -5.10 -10.41
CA GLY A 72 2.68 -3.77 -11.05
C GLY A 72 3.56 -2.79 -10.28
N ASP A 73 3.71 -1.58 -10.83
CA ASP A 73 4.54 -0.53 -10.22
C ASP A 73 3.81 0.13 -9.04
N LEU A 74 4.52 0.41 -7.95
CA LEU A 74 4.01 1.22 -6.85
C LEU A 74 4.70 2.58 -6.84
N THR A 75 3.93 3.64 -7.06
CA THR A 75 4.40 5.01 -6.94
C THR A 75 3.98 5.62 -5.60
N THR A 76 4.93 6.20 -4.88
CA THR A 76 4.67 7.00 -3.65
C THR A 76 4.82 8.49 -3.94
N SER A 77 3.93 9.34 -3.41
CA SER A 77 3.98 10.80 -3.57
C SER A 77 4.42 11.52 -2.29
N THR A 78 5.26 12.54 -2.40
CA THR A 78 5.74 13.33 -1.24
C THR A 78 4.72 14.30 -0.66
N ASN A 79 3.45 14.27 -1.08
CA ASN A 79 2.44 15.27 -0.70
C ASN A 79 1.87 15.12 0.74
N PHE A 80 2.44 14.28 1.58
CA PHE A 80 2.13 14.27 3.02
C PHE A 80 3.07 15.18 3.80
N ALA A 81 2.49 16.04 4.63
CA ALA A 81 3.14 17.00 5.53
C ALA A 81 4.49 16.50 6.04
N ASN A 82 5.56 17.30 5.90
CA ASN A 82 6.94 17.21 6.44
C ASN A 82 7.21 16.15 7.54
N THR A 83 6.92 14.89 7.27
CA THR A 83 6.95 13.79 8.23
C THR A 83 7.69 12.64 7.59
N THR A 84 8.59 12.06 8.36
CA THR A 84 9.39 10.92 7.90
C THR A 84 8.53 9.67 7.96
N ALA A 85 8.19 9.12 6.78
CA ALA A 85 7.61 7.79 6.68
C ALA A 85 8.74 6.74 6.65
N LEU A 86 8.74 5.83 7.64
CA LEU A 86 9.72 4.76 7.76
C LEU A 86 9.04 3.44 7.42
N PHE A 87 9.64 2.69 6.50
CA PHE A 87 9.23 1.34 6.15
C PHE A 87 10.41 0.40 6.37
N TYR A 88 10.24 -0.55 7.29
CA TYR A 88 11.24 -1.55 7.67
C TYR A 88 10.94 -2.94 7.11
N GLY A 89 9.89 -3.04 6.30
CA GLY A 89 9.46 -4.27 5.67
C GLY A 89 10.22 -4.63 4.40
N GLY A 90 9.92 -5.83 3.87
CA GLY A 90 10.45 -6.26 2.57
C GLY A 90 9.66 -5.66 1.42
N ILE A 91 10.34 -5.27 0.35
CA ILE A 91 9.73 -4.97 -0.96
C ILE A 91 10.23 -6.04 -1.93
N THR A 92 9.31 -6.76 -2.58
CA THR A 92 9.59 -7.91 -3.45
C THR A 92 8.77 -7.83 -4.74
N GLY A 93 9.01 -8.74 -5.67
CA GLY A 93 8.23 -8.88 -6.90
C GLY A 93 8.97 -8.41 -8.15
N THR A 94 8.23 -8.31 -9.25
CA THR A 94 8.73 -7.92 -10.59
C THR A 94 8.46 -6.46 -10.93
N GLY A 95 7.49 -5.84 -10.26
CA GLY A 95 7.14 -4.43 -10.44
C GLY A 95 8.14 -3.47 -9.78
N GLY A 96 8.14 -2.22 -10.24
CA GLY A 96 8.99 -1.15 -9.77
C GLY A 96 8.44 -0.45 -8.53
N PHE A 97 9.33 -0.08 -7.61
CA PHE A 97 9.01 0.87 -6.56
C PHE A 97 9.52 2.26 -6.95
N VAL A 98 8.60 3.19 -7.20
CA VAL A 98 8.91 4.56 -7.60
C VAL A 98 8.61 5.51 -6.45
N LYS A 99 9.59 6.35 -6.11
CA LYS A 99 9.39 7.46 -5.19
C LYS A 99 9.38 8.76 -5.99
N ASN A 100 8.21 9.38 -6.12
CA ASN A 100 8.08 10.69 -6.73
C ASN A 100 8.25 11.77 -5.64
N GLY A 101 9.35 12.52 -5.76
CA GLY A 101 9.74 13.60 -4.86
C GLY A 101 10.54 14.67 -5.58
#